data_AF-A0A950U2Z7-F1
#
_entry.id   AF-A0A950U2Z7-F1
#
_cell.length_a   1.000
_cell.length_b   1.000
_cell.length_c   1.000
_cell.angle_alpha   90.00
_cell.angle_beta   90.00
_cell.angle_gamma   90.00
#
_symmetry.space_group_name_H-M   'P 1'
#
loop_
_entity.id
_entity.type
_entity.pdbx_description
1 polymer ?
#
loop_
_entity_poly.entity_id
_entity_poly.type
_entity_poly.pdbx_seq_one_letter_code
_entity_poly.pdbx_strand_id
1 'polypeptide(L)'
;MAQRQKARRRHRWPGSRKPARGSQLRARIEDGVTTHSIPAGHLRLKRVYEPAASEDGVRILVDRLWPRGLSKADAAIDHWIKEVAPSTELRQWFG
;
A
#
# COMPACT_ATOMS: atom_id res chain seq x y z
N MET A 1 -18.02 -31.85 -22.16
CA MET A 1 -18.73 -30.70 -21.54
C MET A 1 -18.40 -30.73 -20.04
N ALA A 2 -18.01 -29.69 -19.32
CA ALA A 2 -18.17 -28.26 -19.49
C ALA A 2 -16.97 -27.49 -18.86
N GLN A 3 -16.64 -26.36 -19.47
CA GLN A 3 -15.59 -25.41 -19.06
C GLN A 3 -15.93 -24.71 -17.73
N ARG A 4 -14.98 -24.64 -16.80
CA ARG A 4 -15.08 -23.79 -15.61
C ARG A 4 -14.60 -22.38 -15.95
N GLN A 5 -15.53 -21.46 -16.09
CA GLN A 5 -15.31 -20.03 -16.35
C GLN A 5 -14.88 -19.31 -15.06
N LYS A 6 -13.85 -18.45 -15.16
CA LYS A 6 -13.38 -17.54 -14.11
C LYS A 6 -14.36 -16.37 -13.98
N ALA A 7 -15.11 -16.33 -12.87
CA ALA A 7 -15.97 -15.19 -12.54
C ALA A 7 -15.14 -13.99 -12.07
N ARG A 8 -15.07 -12.95 -12.90
CA ARG A 8 -14.59 -11.62 -12.55
C ARG A 8 -15.56 -10.98 -11.54
N ARG A 9 -15.23 -11.03 -10.25
CA ARG A 9 -15.99 -10.30 -9.22
C ARG A 9 -15.63 -8.82 -9.31
N ARG A 10 -16.56 -8.03 -9.85
CA ARG A 10 -16.53 -6.57 -9.75
C ARG A 10 -16.65 -6.21 -8.27
N HIS A 11 -15.56 -5.73 -7.66
CA HIS A 11 -15.57 -5.23 -6.29
C HIS A 11 -16.28 -3.87 -6.26
N ARG A 12 -17.59 -3.91 -5.98
CA ARG A 12 -18.34 -2.76 -5.46
C ARG A 12 -17.99 -2.63 -3.97
N TRP A 13 -17.47 -1.47 -3.60
CA TRP A 13 -16.96 -1.14 -2.27
C TRP A 13 -18.09 -0.98 -1.23
N PRO A 14 -18.10 -1.72 -0.12
CA PRO A 14 -18.94 -1.41 1.03
C PRO A 14 -18.14 -0.55 2.01
N GLY A 15 -18.41 0.76 2.06
CA GLY A 15 -17.76 1.64 3.03
C GLY A 15 -17.42 3.04 2.57
N SER A 16 -18.12 3.59 1.57
CA SER A 16 -18.00 4.99 1.16
C SER A 16 -18.61 5.91 2.23
N ARG A 17 -18.02 5.97 3.43
CA ARG A 17 -18.31 7.06 4.36
C ARG A 17 -17.65 8.31 3.79
N LYS A 18 -18.46 9.24 3.30
CA LYS A 18 -18.02 10.60 3.00
C LYS A 18 -17.27 11.12 4.25
N PRO A 19 -16.07 11.71 4.12
CA PRO A 19 -15.41 12.31 5.26
C PRO A 19 -16.30 13.40 5.85
N ALA A 20 -16.41 13.41 7.18
CA ALA A 20 -17.12 14.45 7.92
C ALA A 20 -16.50 15.82 7.60
N ARG A 21 -17.36 16.80 7.34
CA ARG A 21 -17.01 18.19 7.10
C ARG A 21 -16.17 18.72 8.27
N GLY A 22 -14.94 19.17 8.00
CA GLY A 22 -14.18 19.95 8.99
C GLY A 22 -12.68 19.69 9.11
N SER A 23 -11.93 19.48 8.02
CA SER A 23 -10.50 19.79 8.01
C SER A 23 -10.10 20.23 6.60
N GLN A 24 -10.33 21.50 6.30
CA GLN A 24 -9.69 22.14 5.16
C GLN A 24 -8.19 22.19 5.43
N LEU A 25 -7.47 21.13 5.04
CA LEU A 25 -6.08 21.25 4.62
C LEU A 25 -6.09 22.23 3.44
N ARG A 26 -5.87 23.52 3.72
CA ARG A 26 -5.62 24.50 2.68
C ARG A 26 -4.30 24.10 2.03
N ALA A 27 -4.38 23.37 0.92
CA ALA A 27 -3.26 23.19 0.03
C ALA A 27 -2.74 24.59 -0.33
N ARG A 28 -1.51 24.90 0.10
CA ARG A 28 -0.80 26.08 -0.37
C ARG A 28 -0.43 25.78 -1.82
N ILE A 29 -0.97 26.57 -2.75
CA ILE A 29 -0.67 26.42 -4.17
C ILE A 29 0.63 27.19 -4.41
N GLU A 30 1.74 26.46 -4.43
CA GLU A 30 3.04 26.94 -4.92
C GLU A 30 3.37 26.01 -6.12
N ASP A 31 3.50 26.61 -7.31
CA ASP A 31 4.08 25.99 -8.52
C ASP A 31 3.36 24.80 -9.20
N GLY A 32 2.04 24.69 -9.07
CA GLY A 32 1.24 23.74 -9.88
C GLY A 32 1.41 22.26 -9.51
N VAL A 33 2.20 21.95 -8.46
CA VAL A 33 2.26 20.64 -7.83
C VAL A 33 1.51 20.73 -6.51
N THR A 34 0.36 20.07 -6.41
CA THR A 34 -0.36 19.99 -5.13
C THR A 34 0.39 19.04 -4.20
N THR A 35 1.38 19.55 -3.47
CA THR A 35 2.06 18.81 -2.41
C THR A 35 1.07 18.58 -1.27
N HIS A 36 0.43 17.41 -1.29
CA HIS A 36 -0.33 16.93 -0.14
C HIS A 36 0.69 16.54 0.93
N SER A 37 0.95 17.44 1.88
CA SER A 37 1.76 17.12 3.04
C SER A 37 1.07 16.01 3.83
N ILE A 38 1.67 14.83 3.84
CA ILE A 38 1.28 13.75 4.75
C ILE A 38 2.00 14.02 6.06
N PRO A 39 1.28 14.27 7.19
CA PRO A 39 1.93 14.47 8.47
C PRO A 39 2.74 13.22 8.82
N ALA A 40 3.99 13.38 9.26
CA ALA A 40 4.92 12.27 9.50
C ALA A 40 4.36 11.18 10.42
N GLY A 41 3.49 11.55 11.38
CA GLY A 41 2.82 10.60 12.28
C GLY A 41 1.85 9.62 11.62
N HIS A 42 1.48 9.83 10.35
CA HIS A 42 0.64 8.90 9.58
C HIS A 42 1.45 7.83 8.84
N LEU A 43 2.79 7.88 8.88
CA LEU A 43 3.66 6.86 8.32
C LEU A 43 4.37 6.12 9.44
N ARG A 44 4.21 4.79 9.47
CA ARG A 44 4.87 3.92 10.45
C ARG A 44 5.74 2.91 9.72
N LEU A 45 6.94 2.68 10.25
CA LEU A 45 7.80 1.58 9.82
C LEU A 45 7.60 0.39 10.74
N LYS A 46 7.45 -0.79 10.14
CA LYS A 46 7.31 -2.06 10.84
C LYS A 46 8.02 -3.13 10.02
N ARG A 47 8.77 -4.04 10.65
CA ARG A 47 9.42 -5.12 9.90
C ARG A 47 8.37 -6.06 9.35
N VAL A 48 8.60 -6.56 8.15
CA VAL A 48 7.64 -7.46 7.48
C VAL A 48 7.45 -8.80 8.21
N TYR A 49 8.44 -9.21 9.01
CA TYR A 49 8.38 -10.42 9.84
C TYR A 49 7.74 -10.21 11.21
N GLU A 50 7.43 -8.96 11.59
CA GLU A 50 6.62 -8.72 12.78
C GLU A 50 5.16 -9.10 12.50
N PRO A 51 4.47 -9.77 13.46
CA PRO A 51 3.08 -10.16 13.29
C PRO A 51 2.18 -8.97 12.92
N ALA A 52 1.22 -9.22 12.04
CA ALA A 52 0.17 -8.25 11.72
C ALA A 52 -0.58 -7.84 12.99
N ALA A 53 -0.81 -6.54 13.16
CA ALA A 53 -1.57 -6.01 14.29
C ALA A 53 -2.71 -5.10 13.80
N SER A 54 -3.79 -5.03 14.57
CA SER A 54 -4.99 -4.24 14.23
C SER A 54 -4.71 -2.75 14.04
N GLU A 55 -3.69 -2.24 14.72
CA GLU A 55 -3.25 -0.85 14.71
C GLU A 55 -2.31 -0.51 13.54
N ASP A 56 -1.93 -1.50 12.72
CA ASP A 56 -1.05 -1.27 11.57
C ASP A 56 -1.73 -0.44 10.47
N GLY A 57 -3.06 -0.41 10.45
CA GLY A 57 -3.82 0.26 9.39
C GLY A 57 -3.57 -0.41 8.04
N VAL A 58 -3.20 0.38 7.03
CA VAL A 58 -2.89 -0.12 5.68
C VAL A 58 -1.41 -0.49 5.60
N ARG A 59 -1.12 -1.77 5.32
CA ARG A 59 0.24 -2.30 5.19
C ARG A 59 0.67 -2.30 3.73
N ILE A 60 1.73 -1.54 3.44
CA ILE A 60 2.27 -1.38 2.09
C ILE A 60 3.68 -1.98 2.03
N LEU A 61 3.91 -2.90 1.11
CA LEU A 61 5.22 -3.44 0.77
C LEU A 61 5.75 -2.72 -0.49
N VAL A 62 6.92 -2.10 -0.36
CA VAL A 62 7.60 -1.35 -1.43
C VAL A 62 8.91 -2.01 -1.90
N ASP A 63 9.12 -3.28 -1.54
CA ASP A 63 10.23 -4.08 -2.07
C ASP A 63 9.79 -4.83 -3.33
N ARG A 64 10.72 -5.16 -4.22
CA ARG A 64 10.44 -5.94 -5.44
C ARG A 64 10.33 -7.43 -5.15
N LEU A 65 11.01 -7.90 -4.10
CA LEU A 65 11.01 -9.31 -3.71
C LEU A 65 10.06 -9.55 -2.54
N TRP A 66 9.37 -10.68 -2.60
CA TRP A 66 8.54 -11.11 -1.47
C TRP A 66 9.44 -11.62 -0.33
N PRO A 67 9.14 -11.32 0.95
CA PRO A 67 9.91 -11.80 2.09
C PRO A 67 9.95 -13.33 2.13
N ARG A 68 11.16 -13.89 2.32
CA ARG A 68 11.33 -15.34 2.32
C ARG A 68 10.70 -15.96 3.56
N GLY A 69 10.08 -17.13 3.39
CA GLY A 69 9.48 -17.88 4.49
C GLY A 69 8.22 -17.26 5.10
N LEU A 70 7.68 -16.18 4.53
CA LEU A 70 6.47 -15.52 5.02
C LEU A 70 5.33 -15.77 4.04
N SER A 71 4.18 -16.28 4.52
CA SER A 71 3.01 -16.44 3.67
C SER A 71 2.33 -15.08 3.41
N LYS A 72 1.54 -14.98 2.33
CA LYS A 72 0.74 -13.77 2.06
C LYS A 72 -0.30 -13.51 3.14
N ALA A 73 -0.84 -14.57 3.74
CA ALA A 73 -1.82 -14.46 4.80
C ALA A 73 -1.19 -13.87 6.07
N ASP A 74 -0.05 -14.41 6.50
CA ASP A 74 0.64 -13.95 7.72
C ASP A 74 1.19 -12.53 7.56
N ALA A 75 1.66 -12.20 6.35
CA ALA A 75 2.17 -10.87 6.04
C ALA A 75 1.09 -9.79 6.04
N ALA A 76 -0.18 -10.14 5.81
CA ALA A 76 -1.33 -9.23 5.74
C ALA A 76 -1.03 -7.90 5.00
N ILE A 77 -0.37 -7.98 3.84
CA ILE A 77 -0.03 -6.81 3.02
C ILE A 77 -1.22 -6.44 2.15
N ASP A 78 -1.71 -5.21 2.29
CA ASP A 78 -2.81 -4.67 1.49
C ASP A 78 -2.35 -4.28 0.08
N HIS A 79 -1.16 -3.69 -0.02
CA HIS A 79 -0.59 -3.20 -1.27
C HIS A 79 0.87 -3.62 -1.43
N TRP A 80 1.20 -4.21 -2.58
CA TRP A 80 2.57 -4.52 -2.98
C TRP A 80 2.94 -3.67 -4.19
N ILE A 81 3.57 -2.52 -3.94
CA ILE A 81 3.87 -1.51 -4.96
C ILE A 81 5.31 -1.72 -5.44
N LYS A 82 5.47 -2.47 -6.54
CA LYS A 82 6.79 -2.83 -7.07
C LYS A 82 7.41 -1.75 -7.94
N GLU A 83 6.59 -0.80 -8.37
CA GLU A 83 6.93 0.29 -9.28
C GLU A 83 7.78 1.36 -8.58
N VAL A 84 7.64 1.48 -7.26
CA VAL A 84 8.45 2.37 -6.42
C VAL A 84 9.66 1.67 -5.79
N ALA A 85 9.77 0.35 -5.97
CA ALA A 85 10.88 -0.43 -5.46
C ALA A 85 12.16 -0.17 -6.27
N PRO A 86 13.36 -0.34 -5.68
CA PRO A 86 14.62 -0.34 -6.43
C PRO A 86 14.56 -1.27 -7.65
N SER A 87 15.05 -0.80 -8.79
CA SER A 87 15.08 -1.60 -10.01
C SER A 87 15.98 -2.84 -9.86
N THR A 88 15.83 -3.81 -10.75
CA THR A 88 16.68 -5.01 -10.74
C THR A 88 18.14 -4.62 -10.90
N GLU A 89 18.42 -3.70 -11.82
CA GLU A 89 19.76 -3.19 -12.14
C GLU A 89 20.35 -2.47 -10.92
N LEU A 90 19.57 -1.60 -10.25
CA LEU A 90 20.01 -0.91 -9.05
C LEU A 90 20.32 -1.88 -7.90
N ARG A 91 19.52 -2.94 -7.74
CA ARG A 91 19.78 -3.99 -6.74
C ARG A 91 21.03 -4.82 -7.03
N GLN A 92 21.33 -5.06 -8.31
CA GLN A 92 22.56 -5.76 -8.73
C GLN A 92 23.79 -4.87 -8.61
N TRP A 93 23.64 -3.56 -8.83
CA TRP A 93 24.76 -2.62 -8.70
C TRP A 93 25.12 -2.38 -7.23
N PHE A 94 24.12 -2.26 -6.35
CA PHE A 94 24.35 -2.03 -4.92
C PHE A 94 24.90 -3.26 -4.18
N GLY A 95 24.77 -4.47 -4.77
CA GLY A 95 25.07 -5.76 -4.13
C GLY A 95 26.09 -6.59 -4.89
#